data_AF-A0A4V5NEJ8-F1
#
_entry.id   AF-A0A4V5NEJ8-F1
#
_cell.length_a   1.000
_cell.length_b   1.000
_cell.length_c   1.000
_cell.angle_alpha   90.00
_cell.angle_beta   90.00
_cell.angle_gamma   90.00
#
_symmetry.space_group_name_H-M   'P 1'
#
loop_
_entity.id
_entity.type
_entity.pdbx_description
1 polymer ?
#
loop_
_entity_poly.entity_id
_entity_poly.type
_entity_poly.pdbx_seq_one_letter_code
_entity_poly.pdbx_strand_id
1 'polypeptide(L)'
;MGCSIAALLASPSSPLHTRLKAKYIIGLIALCPRSGPFTDREARTVGRLKWLPVPFFDLIRMIDRHGGLESASITRMVGEGADTGTRKLQQKFNDQSRSASFLRFAIGMLTSATGPGIALPGEEVWSGIKVPLFLVAGESDRVTSPKEVEQITEWLTKPTEAMGDKAPESVAATKAEQRLREVQQDSAVAPEAVSGSAKAKRSTETVPTTAGDLQSAQYLLSSSHKELVTDGPISAGCDPSMVRDEQKRTNHAFALKTTIFPAPAAHGLMYATSTVRILSGLIETFLAHHVDERLALGWQLQHMTTSGKWDVKNLKKWQNIDECSESIAGVFRAMKTMREVDDVHNPHEFVKKFGYKALPDGVAIVVDISHESPVYDPKGLEDGGVEYHKFPTVSKLPPTADEVEHFISLIDQLRLSPRLQSSNTPDASQDAERHPIIGVHCHYGFNRTGFFIVCYLVERLKYRLQDAIEEFAMKRKPGIKHEHFVNELYVRYAVKMERRGTIVG
;
A
#
# COMPACT_ATOMS: atom_id res chain seq x y z
N MET A 1 -23.28 -3.97 -7.10
CA MET A 1 -24.11 -2.75 -7.14
C MET A 1 -23.36 -1.49 -6.82
N GLY A 2 -22.50 -1.46 -5.77
CA GLY A 2 -21.81 -0.22 -5.38
C GLY A 2 -21.06 0.41 -6.55
N CYS A 3 -20.23 -0.38 -7.24
CA CYS A 3 -19.52 0.04 -8.46
C CYS A 3 -20.48 0.47 -9.58
N SER A 4 -21.61 -0.22 -9.72
CA SER A 4 -22.64 0.09 -10.72
C SER A 4 -23.31 1.45 -10.48
N ILE A 5 -23.66 1.77 -9.24
CA ILE A 5 -24.22 3.06 -8.84
C ILE A 5 -23.17 4.15 -9.03
N ALA A 6 -21.93 3.90 -8.60
CA ALA A 6 -20.84 4.86 -8.75
C ALA A 6 -20.56 5.19 -10.22
N ALA A 7 -20.58 4.18 -11.11
CA ALA A 7 -20.47 4.38 -12.56
C ALA A 7 -21.64 5.22 -13.12
N LEU A 8 -22.87 4.95 -12.69
CA LEU A 8 -24.05 5.75 -13.07
C LEU A 8 -24.00 7.19 -12.56
N LEU A 9 -23.30 7.48 -11.47
CA LEU A 9 -23.13 8.85 -10.99
C LEU A 9 -22.00 9.57 -11.75
N ALA A 10 -20.90 8.86 -12.02
CA ALA A 10 -19.70 9.39 -12.65
C ALA A 10 -19.87 9.65 -14.17
N SER A 11 -20.69 8.86 -14.85
CA SER A 11 -20.87 8.95 -16.30
C SER A 11 -21.89 10.01 -16.71
N PRO A 12 -21.54 11.01 -17.56
CA PRO A 12 -22.50 11.96 -18.10
C PRO A 12 -23.56 11.33 -18.99
N SER A 13 -23.28 10.17 -19.60
CA SER A 13 -24.24 9.40 -20.39
C SER A 13 -25.32 8.73 -19.52
N SER A 14 -25.16 8.75 -18.19
CA SER A 14 -26.12 8.15 -17.29
C SER A 14 -27.38 9.01 -17.12
N PRO A 15 -28.58 8.40 -17.10
CA PRO A 15 -29.82 9.09 -16.73
C PRO A 15 -29.81 9.71 -15.33
N LEU A 16 -28.97 9.21 -14.41
CA LEU A 16 -28.85 9.73 -13.04
C LEU A 16 -27.99 10.98 -12.96
N HIS A 17 -27.03 11.15 -13.87
CA HIS A 17 -26.10 12.28 -13.85
C HIS A 17 -26.83 13.62 -14.02
N THR A 18 -27.74 13.69 -14.99
CA THR A 18 -28.56 14.89 -15.27
C THR A 18 -29.53 15.20 -14.13
N ARG A 19 -30.10 14.17 -13.49
CA ARG A 19 -31.05 14.34 -12.37
C ARG A 19 -30.38 14.83 -11.09
N LEU A 20 -29.20 14.32 -10.78
CA LEU A 20 -28.49 14.61 -9.53
C LEU A 20 -27.44 15.73 -9.66
N LYS A 21 -27.22 16.27 -10.86
CA LYS A 21 -26.20 17.29 -11.16
C LYS A 21 -24.84 16.90 -10.58
N ALA A 22 -24.42 15.65 -10.78
CA ALA A 22 -23.21 15.09 -10.21
C ALA A 22 -21.93 15.65 -10.87
N LYS A 23 -21.65 16.95 -10.66
CA LYS A 23 -20.48 17.67 -11.21
C LYS A 23 -19.22 17.57 -10.36
N TYR A 24 -19.27 16.83 -9.26
CA TYR A 24 -18.22 16.82 -8.22
C TYR A 24 -17.41 15.52 -8.17
N ILE A 25 -17.67 14.58 -9.09
CA ILE A 25 -16.90 13.33 -9.15
C ILE A 25 -15.64 13.59 -9.95
N ILE A 26 -14.49 13.42 -9.29
CA ILE A 26 -13.15 13.68 -9.84
C ILE A 26 -12.37 12.38 -10.12
N GLY A 27 -12.93 11.22 -9.78
CA GLY A 27 -12.31 9.92 -10.02
C GLY A 27 -13.23 8.78 -9.57
N LEU A 28 -13.02 7.58 -10.10
CA LEU A 28 -13.78 6.38 -9.76
C LEU A 28 -12.84 5.20 -9.55
N ILE A 29 -13.05 4.49 -8.44
CA ILE A 29 -12.39 3.21 -8.17
C ILE A 29 -13.49 2.15 -8.09
N ALA A 30 -13.41 1.16 -8.97
CA ALA A 30 -14.38 0.09 -9.06
C ALA A 30 -13.71 -1.25 -8.72
N LEU A 31 -14.05 -1.77 -7.53
CA LEU A 31 -13.57 -3.06 -7.04
C LEU A 31 -14.57 -4.14 -7.42
N CYS A 32 -14.12 -5.18 -8.13
CA CYS A 32 -14.96 -6.26 -8.61
C CYS A 32 -16.24 -5.75 -9.31
N PRO A 33 -16.12 -4.84 -10.32
CA PRO A 33 -17.27 -4.31 -11.02
C PRO A 33 -17.96 -5.36 -11.87
N ARG A 34 -19.20 -5.07 -12.21
CA ARG A 34 -19.96 -5.77 -13.24
C ARG A 34 -20.05 -4.86 -14.47
N SER A 35 -19.73 -5.37 -15.63
CA SER A 35 -19.73 -4.66 -16.91
C SER A 35 -21.15 -4.39 -17.40
N GLY A 36 -22.05 -5.36 -17.25
CA GLY A 36 -23.34 -5.33 -17.90
C GLY A 36 -24.55 -5.62 -17.01
N PRO A 37 -25.75 -5.46 -17.60
CA PRO A 37 -27.01 -5.95 -17.05
C PRO A 37 -27.01 -7.38 -16.53
N PHE A 38 -28.09 -7.71 -15.83
CA PHE A 38 -28.47 -9.12 -15.72
C PHE A 38 -28.87 -9.70 -17.07
N THR A 39 -28.45 -10.93 -17.31
CA THR A 39 -28.99 -11.76 -18.39
C THR A 39 -30.48 -12.04 -18.13
N ASP A 40 -31.25 -12.36 -19.18
CA ASP A 40 -32.68 -12.69 -19.04
C ASP A 40 -32.95 -13.78 -17.99
N ARG A 41 -32.05 -14.75 -17.87
CA ARG A 41 -32.15 -15.84 -16.90
C ARG A 41 -31.95 -15.34 -15.46
N GLU A 42 -30.93 -14.51 -15.23
CA GLU A 42 -30.69 -13.90 -13.92
C GLU A 42 -31.83 -12.95 -13.56
N ALA A 43 -32.29 -12.13 -14.50
CA ALA A 43 -33.39 -11.20 -14.29
C ALA A 43 -34.69 -11.91 -13.89
N ARG A 44 -35.03 -13.03 -14.55
CA ARG A 44 -36.18 -13.87 -14.15
C ARG A 44 -36.00 -14.47 -12.75
N THR A 45 -34.79 -14.89 -12.41
CA THR A 45 -34.48 -15.49 -11.10
C THR A 45 -34.63 -14.47 -9.98
N VAL A 46 -34.05 -13.28 -10.15
CA VAL A 46 -34.19 -12.16 -9.21
C VAL A 46 -35.64 -11.65 -9.17
N GLY A 47 -36.35 -11.68 -10.30
CA GLY A 47 -37.77 -11.32 -10.38
C GLY A 47 -38.67 -12.26 -9.57
N ARG A 48 -38.35 -13.56 -9.51
CA ARG A 48 -39.04 -14.51 -8.63
C ARG A 48 -38.78 -14.23 -7.15
N LEU A 49 -37.61 -13.70 -6.81
CA LEU A 49 -37.24 -13.31 -5.45
C LEU A 49 -38.16 -12.24 -4.85
N LYS A 50 -38.83 -11.43 -5.70
CA LYS A 50 -39.84 -10.45 -5.27
C LYS A 50 -41.00 -11.07 -4.50
N TRP A 51 -41.35 -12.31 -4.82
CA TRP A 51 -42.49 -13.01 -4.25
C TRP A 51 -42.12 -13.94 -3.10
N LEU A 52 -40.83 -14.00 -2.74
CA LEU A 52 -40.33 -14.89 -1.71
C LEU A 52 -40.43 -14.24 -0.32
N PRO A 53 -41.21 -14.81 0.63
CA PRO A 53 -41.26 -14.27 1.99
C PRO A 53 -39.91 -14.43 2.70
N VAL A 54 -39.57 -13.45 3.55
CA VAL A 54 -38.28 -13.38 4.26
C VAL A 54 -37.94 -14.68 5.02
N PRO A 55 -38.87 -15.31 5.79
CA PRO A 55 -38.54 -16.54 6.52
C PRO A 55 -38.12 -17.72 5.63
N PHE A 56 -38.70 -17.83 4.43
CA PHE A 56 -38.29 -18.86 3.47
C PHE A 56 -36.91 -18.56 2.89
N PHE A 57 -36.60 -17.29 2.64
CA PHE A 57 -35.27 -16.89 2.20
C PHE A 57 -34.21 -17.10 3.29
N ASP A 58 -34.57 -16.91 4.57
CA ASP A 58 -33.71 -17.23 5.71
C ASP A 58 -33.39 -18.72 5.78
N LEU A 59 -34.35 -19.61 5.50
CA LEU A 59 -34.12 -21.05 5.40
C LEU A 59 -33.11 -21.39 4.29
N ILE A 60 -33.25 -20.78 3.11
CA ILE A 60 -32.29 -20.96 2.01
C ILE A 60 -30.89 -20.49 2.41
N ARG A 61 -30.78 -19.32 3.06
CA ARG A 61 -29.50 -18.80 3.55
C ARG A 61 -28.90 -19.68 4.65
N MET A 62 -29.72 -20.28 5.50
CA MET A 62 -29.26 -21.23 6.51
C MET A 62 -28.64 -22.47 5.86
N ILE A 63 -29.25 -22.99 4.78
CA ILE A 63 -28.70 -24.09 4.00
C ILE A 63 -27.39 -23.67 3.31
N ASP A 64 -27.34 -22.48 2.68
CA ASP A 64 -26.15 -21.95 2.00
C ASP A 64 -24.96 -21.71 2.96
N ARG A 65 -25.25 -21.47 4.25
CA ARG A 65 -24.27 -21.33 5.34
C ARG A 65 -23.87 -22.66 5.99
N HIS A 66 -24.48 -23.77 5.59
CA HIS A 66 -24.11 -25.07 6.11
C HIS A 66 -22.63 -25.37 5.79
N GLY A 67 -21.88 -25.87 6.78
CA GLY A 67 -20.43 -26.08 6.68
C GLY A 67 -19.56 -25.00 7.34
N GLY A 68 -20.16 -23.97 7.96
CA GLY A 68 -19.41 -22.98 8.74
C GLY A 68 -18.42 -22.20 7.87
N LEU A 69 -17.13 -22.20 8.26
CA LEU A 69 -16.05 -21.53 7.52
C LEU A 69 -15.79 -22.10 6.12
N GLU A 70 -16.22 -23.34 5.87
CA GLU A 70 -16.13 -24.02 4.58
C GLU A 70 -17.45 -24.02 3.81
N SER A 71 -18.43 -23.24 4.27
CA SER A 71 -19.73 -23.14 3.60
C SER A 71 -19.62 -22.58 2.19
N ALA A 72 -20.50 -23.03 1.30
CA ALA A 72 -20.59 -22.52 -0.08
C ALA A 72 -20.77 -20.99 -0.10
N SER A 73 -21.50 -20.43 0.86
CA SER A 73 -21.69 -18.98 1.01
C SER A 73 -20.39 -18.18 1.18
N ILE A 74 -19.41 -18.75 1.90
CA ILE A 74 -18.11 -18.12 2.17
C ILE A 74 -17.18 -18.37 1.00
N THR A 75 -17.02 -19.63 0.59
CA THR A 75 -16.14 -20.03 -0.51
C THR A 75 -16.46 -19.30 -1.81
N ARG A 76 -17.74 -19.02 -2.09
CA ARG A 76 -18.16 -18.22 -3.24
C ARG A 76 -17.59 -16.80 -3.25
N MET A 77 -17.40 -16.19 -2.09
CA MET A 77 -16.95 -14.79 -1.96
C MET A 77 -15.42 -14.69 -1.84
N VAL A 78 -14.80 -15.53 -1.01
CA VAL A 78 -13.36 -15.42 -0.70
C VAL A 78 -12.49 -16.40 -1.48
N GLY A 79 -13.08 -17.38 -2.16
CA GLY A 79 -12.36 -18.43 -2.88
C GLY A 79 -11.91 -19.57 -1.98
N GLU A 80 -11.53 -20.70 -2.59
CA GLU A 80 -11.10 -21.91 -1.87
C GLU A 80 -9.76 -21.71 -1.14
N GLY A 81 -8.86 -20.89 -1.70
CA GLY A 81 -7.54 -20.61 -1.14
C GLY A 81 -7.50 -19.53 -0.04
N ALA A 82 -8.64 -19.05 0.44
CA ALA A 82 -8.70 -18.01 1.49
C ALA A 82 -8.25 -18.54 2.86
N ASP A 83 -7.50 -17.72 3.59
CA ASP A 83 -7.07 -18.01 4.96
C ASP A 83 -8.25 -17.98 5.94
N THR A 84 -8.04 -18.57 7.12
CA THR A 84 -9.05 -18.68 8.17
C THR A 84 -9.53 -17.32 8.69
N GLY A 85 -8.65 -16.31 8.74
CA GLY A 85 -9.01 -14.95 9.17
C GLY A 85 -9.98 -14.31 8.20
N THR A 86 -9.66 -14.36 6.90
CA THR A 86 -10.53 -13.87 5.82
C THR A 86 -11.89 -14.58 5.82
N ARG A 87 -11.91 -15.91 5.99
CA ARG A 87 -13.15 -16.70 6.10
C ARG A 87 -14.01 -16.29 7.30
N LYS A 88 -13.39 -16.02 8.46
CA LYS A 88 -14.10 -15.50 9.65
C LYS A 88 -14.72 -14.13 9.41
N LEU A 89 -14.02 -13.23 8.69
CA LEU A 89 -14.56 -11.92 8.33
C LEU A 89 -15.78 -12.04 7.41
N GLN A 90 -15.71 -12.92 6.41
CA GLN A 90 -16.86 -13.17 5.52
C GLN A 90 -18.02 -13.85 6.26
N GLN A 91 -17.74 -14.77 7.20
CA GLN A 91 -18.78 -15.34 8.07
C GLN A 91 -19.49 -14.25 8.87
N LYS A 92 -18.73 -13.35 9.50
CA LYS A 92 -19.29 -12.21 10.26
C LYS A 92 -20.16 -11.32 9.37
N PHE A 93 -19.71 -11.04 8.15
CA PHE A 93 -20.52 -10.29 7.18
C PHE A 93 -21.81 -11.03 6.82
N ASN A 94 -21.75 -12.34 6.59
CA ASN A 94 -22.90 -13.17 6.30
C ASN A 94 -23.92 -13.12 7.45
N ASP A 95 -23.47 -13.27 8.69
CA ASP A 95 -24.32 -13.27 9.89
C ASP A 95 -24.98 -11.92 10.13
N GLN A 96 -24.29 -10.81 9.83
CA GLN A 96 -24.84 -9.45 9.95
C GLN A 96 -25.79 -9.07 8.79
N SER A 97 -25.68 -9.75 7.65
CA SER A 97 -26.46 -9.47 6.46
C SER A 97 -27.93 -9.90 6.64
N ARG A 98 -28.81 -8.90 6.77
CA ARG A 98 -30.27 -9.07 6.90
C ARG A 98 -30.90 -9.44 5.55
N SER A 99 -31.68 -10.51 5.56
CA SER A 99 -32.40 -11.03 4.39
C SER A 99 -33.32 -10.02 3.73
N ALA A 100 -34.10 -9.28 4.50
CA ALA A 100 -34.99 -8.25 3.96
C ALA A 100 -34.22 -7.15 3.19
N SER A 101 -33.06 -6.73 3.71
CA SER A 101 -32.20 -5.74 3.05
C SER A 101 -31.59 -6.32 1.77
N PHE A 102 -31.11 -7.57 1.83
CA PHE A 102 -30.55 -8.26 0.67
C PHE A 102 -31.59 -8.41 -0.46
N LEU A 103 -32.81 -8.83 -0.14
CA LEU A 103 -33.88 -8.98 -1.13
C LEU A 103 -34.24 -7.65 -1.78
N ARG A 104 -34.39 -6.57 -1.00
CA ARG A 104 -34.63 -5.22 -1.54
C ARG A 104 -33.51 -4.77 -2.46
N PHE A 105 -32.27 -5.02 -2.05
CA PHE A 105 -31.09 -4.71 -2.86
C PHE A 105 -31.08 -5.50 -4.18
N ALA A 106 -31.29 -6.82 -4.13
CA ALA A 106 -31.33 -7.66 -5.33
C ALA A 106 -32.45 -7.22 -6.30
N ILE A 107 -33.65 -6.97 -5.78
CA ILE A 107 -34.79 -6.50 -6.59
C ILE A 107 -34.51 -5.11 -7.18
N GLY A 108 -33.87 -4.21 -6.42
CA GLY A 108 -33.53 -2.87 -6.89
C GLY A 108 -32.58 -2.86 -8.09
N MET A 109 -31.77 -3.91 -8.28
CA MET A 109 -30.92 -4.05 -9.47
C MET A 109 -31.72 -4.31 -10.76
N LEU A 110 -32.98 -4.72 -10.67
CA LEU A 110 -33.84 -4.97 -11.83
C LEU A 110 -34.59 -3.72 -12.32
N THR A 111 -34.67 -2.67 -11.49
CA THR A 111 -35.56 -1.52 -11.72
C THR A 111 -34.76 -0.23 -11.91
N SER A 112 -34.78 0.36 -13.10
CA SER A 112 -34.22 1.70 -13.33
C SER A 112 -35.05 2.81 -12.68
N ALA A 113 -34.38 3.90 -12.29
CA ALA A 113 -34.99 5.10 -11.70
C ALA A 113 -35.89 5.89 -12.67
N THR A 114 -35.90 5.56 -13.97
CA THR A 114 -36.59 6.32 -15.04
C THR A 114 -37.77 5.59 -15.68
N GLY A 115 -38.06 4.33 -15.31
CA GLY A 115 -39.13 3.53 -15.92
C GLY A 115 -38.71 2.07 -16.09
N PRO A 116 -39.46 1.27 -16.88
CA PRO A 116 -39.08 -0.11 -17.19
C PRO A 116 -37.81 -0.12 -18.03
N GLY A 117 -36.68 -0.36 -17.37
CA GLY A 117 -35.34 -0.37 -17.93
C GLY A 117 -34.33 -0.88 -16.90
N ILE A 118 -33.16 -1.31 -17.36
CA ILE A 118 -32.16 -2.01 -16.55
C ILE A 118 -31.43 -1.01 -15.64
N ALA A 119 -31.30 -1.33 -14.34
CA ALA A 119 -30.71 -0.43 -13.33
C ALA A 119 -29.17 -0.48 -13.28
N LEU A 120 -28.54 -1.41 -14.02
CA LEU A 120 -27.10 -1.62 -14.04
C LEU A 120 -26.49 -0.93 -15.27
N PRO A 121 -25.28 -0.36 -15.14
CA PRO A 121 -24.57 0.25 -16.25
C PRO A 121 -24.26 -0.80 -17.33
N GLY A 122 -24.30 -0.37 -18.59
CA GLY A 122 -23.79 -1.10 -19.74
C GLY A 122 -22.69 -0.30 -20.45
N GLU A 123 -22.37 -0.69 -21.68
CA GLU A 123 -21.30 -0.07 -22.50
C GLU A 123 -21.43 1.46 -22.56
N GLU A 124 -22.62 1.99 -22.85
CA GLU A 124 -22.87 3.44 -22.91
C GLU A 124 -22.47 4.18 -21.63
N VAL A 125 -22.80 3.61 -20.46
CA VAL A 125 -22.50 4.25 -19.17
C VAL A 125 -21.02 4.13 -18.85
N TRP A 126 -20.44 2.94 -19.01
CA TRP A 126 -19.01 2.73 -18.73
C TRP A 126 -18.12 3.56 -19.65
N SER A 127 -18.36 3.54 -20.97
CA SER A 127 -17.63 4.34 -21.95
C SER A 127 -17.85 5.85 -21.78
N GLY A 128 -18.95 6.26 -21.14
CA GLY A 128 -19.21 7.66 -20.81
C GLY A 128 -18.36 8.21 -19.66
N ILE A 129 -17.63 7.38 -18.89
CA ILE A 129 -16.83 7.85 -17.75
C ILE A 129 -15.58 8.59 -18.24
N LYS A 130 -15.51 9.89 -17.97
CA LYS A 130 -14.42 10.80 -18.38
C LYS A 130 -13.57 11.30 -17.21
N VAL A 131 -13.50 10.51 -16.14
CA VAL A 131 -12.67 10.79 -14.97
C VAL A 131 -11.66 9.65 -14.81
N PRO A 132 -10.53 9.86 -14.11
CA PRO A 132 -9.62 8.78 -13.75
C PRO A 132 -10.38 7.57 -13.20
N LEU A 133 -10.16 6.40 -13.81
CA LEU A 133 -10.83 5.15 -13.51
C LEU A 133 -9.82 4.06 -13.14
N PHE A 134 -9.99 3.49 -11.94
CA PHE A 134 -9.23 2.32 -11.49
C PHE A 134 -10.15 1.11 -11.36
N LEU A 135 -9.90 0.07 -12.18
CA LEU A 135 -10.62 -1.19 -12.17
C LEU A 135 -9.79 -2.28 -11.49
N VAL A 136 -10.38 -2.98 -10.53
CA VAL A 136 -9.72 -4.08 -9.80
C VAL A 136 -10.56 -5.34 -9.84
N ALA A 137 -9.94 -6.49 -10.08
CA ALA A 137 -10.57 -7.80 -9.96
C ALA A 137 -9.64 -8.82 -9.28
N GLY A 138 -10.20 -9.91 -8.76
CA GLY A 138 -9.46 -11.08 -8.30
C GLY A 138 -9.55 -12.21 -9.32
N GLU A 139 -8.44 -12.87 -9.64
CA GLU A 139 -8.38 -13.97 -10.62
C GLU A 139 -9.32 -15.14 -10.27
N SER A 140 -9.50 -15.41 -8.98
CA SER A 140 -10.38 -16.46 -8.46
C SER A 140 -11.80 -15.96 -8.13
N ASP A 141 -12.18 -14.74 -8.55
CA ASP A 141 -13.52 -14.20 -8.33
C ASP A 141 -14.55 -14.92 -9.23
N ARG A 142 -15.46 -15.66 -8.61
CA ARG A 142 -16.58 -16.34 -9.30
C ARG A 142 -17.90 -15.54 -9.26
N VAL A 143 -17.95 -14.42 -8.51
CA VAL A 143 -19.13 -13.55 -8.37
C VAL A 143 -19.15 -12.51 -9.49
N THR A 144 -18.01 -11.87 -9.71
CA THR A 144 -17.76 -10.92 -10.81
C THR A 144 -16.42 -11.29 -11.42
N SER A 145 -16.45 -12.19 -12.40
CA SER A 145 -15.22 -12.72 -12.98
C SER A 145 -14.34 -11.61 -13.56
N PRO A 146 -13.01 -11.80 -13.65
CA PRO A 146 -12.09 -10.84 -14.27
C PRO A 146 -12.52 -10.36 -15.66
N LYS A 147 -13.28 -11.19 -16.40
CA LYS A 147 -13.86 -10.87 -17.71
C LYS A 147 -14.71 -9.61 -17.70
N GLU A 148 -15.37 -9.30 -16.58
CA GLU A 148 -16.17 -8.08 -16.42
C GLU A 148 -15.27 -6.83 -16.52
N VAL A 149 -14.12 -6.87 -15.85
CA VAL A 149 -13.11 -5.79 -15.92
C VAL A 149 -12.46 -5.72 -17.29
N GLU A 150 -12.16 -6.87 -17.90
CA GLU A 150 -11.62 -6.93 -19.26
C GLU A 150 -12.59 -6.33 -20.28
N GLN A 151 -13.88 -6.64 -20.17
CA GLN A 151 -14.92 -6.10 -21.05
C GLN A 151 -15.09 -4.58 -20.88
N ILE A 152 -15.09 -4.07 -19.64
CA ILE A 152 -15.12 -2.62 -19.42
C ILE A 152 -13.87 -1.96 -20.01
N THR A 153 -12.70 -2.58 -19.84
CA THR A 153 -11.43 -2.09 -20.41
C THR A 153 -11.49 -2.06 -21.94
N GLU A 154 -12.05 -3.09 -22.56
CA GLU A 154 -12.25 -3.15 -24.01
C GLU A 154 -13.15 -2.00 -24.51
N TRP A 155 -14.30 -1.79 -23.87
CA TRP A 155 -15.21 -0.70 -24.23
C TRP A 155 -14.60 0.70 -24.11
N LEU A 156 -13.67 0.88 -23.17
CA LEU A 156 -12.95 2.14 -22.96
C LEU A 156 -11.76 2.34 -23.90
N THR A 157 -11.27 1.28 -24.55
CA THR A 157 -10.08 1.31 -25.40
C THR A 157 -10.40 1.16 -26.89
N LYS A 158 -11.65 0.87 -27.26
CA LYS A 158 -12.11 0.86 -28.66
C LYS A 158 -11.85 2.23 -29.33
N PRO A 159 -11.18 2.28 -30.50
CA PRO A 159 -11.05 3.50 -31.28
C PRO A 159 -12.44 4.02 -31.66
N THR A 160 -12.73 5.29 -31.39
CA THR A 160 -13.98 5.91 -31.80
C THR A 160 -13.95 6.16 -33.31
N GLU A 161 -14.58 5.30 -34.11
CA GLU A 161 -14.89 5.64 -35.50
C GLU A 161 -15.98 6.71 -35.50
N ALA A 162 -15.57 7.99 -35.55
CA ALA A 162 -16.47 9.11 -35.79
C ALA A 162 -16.47 9.48 -37.29
N MET A 163 -17.68 9.59 -37.83
CA MET A 163 -18.07 9.96 -39.19
C MET A 163 -17.42 11.25 -39.74
N GLY A 164 -17.03 11.22 -41.02
CA GLY A 164 -17.44 12.21 -42.02
C GLY A 164 -16.53 13.41 -42.38
N ASP A 165 -15.83 13.25 -43.52
CA ASP A 165 -15.51 14.22 -44.59
C ASP A 165 -14.30 15.21 -44.53
N LYS A 166 -13.34 14.89 -45.43
CA LYS A 166 -12.50 15.71 -46.34
C LYS A 166 -11.19 16.39 -45.88
N ALA A 167 -10.11 15.69 -46.27
CA ALA A 167 -8.92 16.13 -47.06
C ALA A 167 -7.70 16.74 -46.32
N PRO A 168 -6.47 16.74 -46.92
CA PRO A 168 -5.96 15.99 -48.08
C PRO A 168 -4.71 15.13 -47.77
N GLU A 169 -4.29 14.34 -48.76
CA GLU A 169 -2.99 13.66 -48.84
C GLU A 169 -1.81 14.61 -48.53
N SER A 170 -0.81 14.15 -47.77
CA SER A 170 0.57 14.00 -48.27
C SER A 170 1.57 13.57 -47.18
N VAL A 171 2.63 12.97 -47.71
CA VAL A 171 3.99 12.78 -47.18
C VAL A 171 4.26 11.49 -46.38
N ALA A 172 4.78 10.53 -47.15
CA ALA A 172 5.45 9.32 -46.72
C ALA A 172 6.59 9.57 -45.71
N ALA A 173 6.70 8.70 -44.70
CA ALA A 173 7.90 8.54 -43.88
C ALA A 173 8.25 7.04 -43.74
N THR A 174 9.12 6.61 -44.65
CA THR A 174 10.27 5.73 -44.47
C THR A 174 10.25 4.60 -43.42
N LYS A 175 10.42 3.38 -43.94
CA LYS A 175 11.05 2.20 -43.33
C LYS A 175 12.24 2.56 -42.40
N ALA A 176 12.02 2.62 -41.09
CA ALA A 176 13.12 2.66 -40.11
C ALA A 176 12.82 1.98 -38.76
N GLU A 177 11.59 1.55 -38.46
CA GLU A 177 11.24 1.00 -37.13
C GLU A 177 11.02 -0.51 -37.08
N GLN A 178 11.43 -1.24 -38.12
CA GLN A 178 11.29 -2.71 -38.19
C GLN A 178 12.59 -3.48 -37.89
N ARG A 179 13.56 -2.87 -37.20
CA ARG A 179 14.90 -3.49 -36.95
C ARG A 179 15.37 -3.52 -35.49
N LEU A 180 14.48 -3.53 -34.52
CA LEU A 180 14.86 -3.67 -33.09
C LEU A 180 14.03 -4.72 -32.32
N ARG A 181 13.41 -5.68 -33.00
CA ARG A 181 12.64 -6.78 -32.36
C ARG A 181 13.12 -8.20 -32.68
N GLU A 182 14.36 -8.34 -33.13
CA GLU A 182 15.04 -9.63 -33.23
C GLU A 182 16.43 -9.47 -32.63
N VAL A 183 16.92 -10.50 -31.94
CA VAL A 183 18.15 -10.58 -31.12
C VAL A 183 17.92 -10.39 -29.61
N GLN A 184 17.33 -11.40 -28.98
CA GLN A 184 18.01 -12.23 -27.97
C GLN A 184 17.04 -13.27 -27.39
N GLN A 185 16.79 -14.29 -28.20
CA GLN A 185 16.36 -15.60 -27.75
C GLN A 185 17.42 -16.56 -28.29
N ASP A 186 18.27 -17.08 -27.41
CA ASP A 186 18.91 -18.40 -27.49
C ASP A 186 19.94 -18.57 -26.37
N SER A 187 19.64 -19.45 -25.41
CA SER A 187 20.37 -20.72 -25.25
C SER A 187 19.83 -21.52 -24.07
N ALA A 188 19.46 -22.77 -24.36
CA ALA A 188 18.88 -23.79 -23.50
C ALA A 188 19.92 -24.60 -22.69
N VAL A 189 19.39 -25.55 -21.90
CA VAL A 189 19.95 -26.83 -21.37
C VAL A 189 20.11 -26.82 -19.84
N ALA A 190 19.63 -27.76 -19.01
CA ALA A 190 18.82 -28.99 -19.11
C ALA A 190 18.44 -29.43 -17.65
N PRO A 191 17.60 -30.47 -17.44
CA PRO A 191 16.84 -30.68 -16.21
C PRO A 191 17.50 -31.68 -15.25
N GLU A 192 17.15 -31.66 -13.96
CA GLU A 192 17.21 -32.89 -13.15
C GLU A 192 16.37 -32.87 -11.85
N ALA A 193 15.73 -34.03 -11.65
CA ALA A 193 15.45 -34.74 -10.40
C ALA A 193 14.39 -34.23 -9.39
N VAL A 194 13.26 -34.95 -9.43
CA VAL A 194 12.31 -35.18 -8.34
C VAL A 194 12.96 -35.98 -7.21
N SER A 195 12.78 -35.54 -5.95
CA SER A 195 12.89 -36.39 -4.76
C SER A 195 11.95 -35.88 -3.67
N GLY A 196 11.24 -36.81 -3.03
CA GLY A 196 10.08 -36.55 -2.19
C GLY A 196 10.32 -36.48 -0.68
N SER A 197 9.29 -35.95 -0.03
CA SER A 197 8.79 -36.21 1.34
C SER A 197 9.66 -35.85 2.56
N ALA A 198 9.14 -34.90 3.35
CA ALA A 198 8.84 -35.15 4.78
C ALA A 198 7.85 -34.11 5.35
N LYS A 199 6.76 -34.61 5.95
CA LYS A 199 5.78 -33.86 6.74
C LYS A 199 6.43 -33.31 8.01
N ALA A 200 6.29 -32.02 8.27
CA ALA A 200 6.46 -31.44 9.61
C ALA A 200 5.15 -30.74 10.03
N LYS A 201 4.52 -31.29 11.08
CA LYS A 201 3.33 -30.74 11.75
C LYS A 201 3.69 -29.38 12.36
N ARG A 202 2.95 -28.32 12.00
CA ARG A 202 3.06 -27.00 12.65
C ARG A 202 1.76 -26.70 13.38
N SER A 203 1.88 -26.48 14.68
CA SER A 203 0.81 -26.10 15.60
C SER A 203 0.19 -24.76 15.20
N THR A 204 -1.13 -24.74 15.16
CA THR A 204 -1.99 -23.62 14.77
C THR A 204 -2.37 -22.78 15.99
N GLU A 205 -1.74 -21.62 16.15
CA GLU A 205 -2.35 -20.48 16.85
C GLU A 205 -1.95 -19.18 16.13
N THR A 206 -2.69 -18.85 15.07
CA THR A 206 -2.64 -17.53 14.44
C THR A 206 -3.70 -16.65 15.09
N VAL A 207 -3.25 -15.70 15.91
CA VAL A 207 -4.09 -14.61 16.44
C VAL A 207 -4.48 -13.70 15.26
N PRO A 208 -5.78 -13.41 15.04
CA PRO A 208 -6.21 -12.62 13.90
C PRO A 208 -5.83 -11.13 14.08
N THR A 209 -5.01 -10.63 13.16
CA THR A 209 -4.40 -9.28 13.13
C THR A 209 -5.41 -8.14 12.92
N THR A 210 -6.70 -8.43 12.75
CA THR A 210 -7.75 -7.43 12.49
C THR A 210 -8.24 -6.66 13.73
N ALA A 211 -7.87 -7.08 14.94
CA ALA A 211 -8.28 -6.39 16.16
C ALA A 211 -7.51 -5.08 16.43
N GLY A 212 -6.28 -4.94 15.91
CA GLY A 212 -5.45 -3.73 16.07
C GLY A 212 -5.93 -2.55 15.21
N ASP A 213 -6.71 -2.83 14.16
CA ASP A 213 -7.11 -1.84 13.16
C ASP A 213 -8.22 -0.90 13.67
N LEU A 214 -9.12 -1.38 14.54
CA LEU A 214 -10.19 -0.55 15.11
C LEU A 214 -9.65 0.43 16.16
N GLN A 215 -8.70 -0.01 17.00
CA GLN A 215 -8.08 0.84 18.03
C GLN A 215 -7.23 1.96 17.43
N SER A 216 -6.54 1.70 16.32
CA SER A 216 -5.69 2.69 15.64
C SER A 216 -6.52 3.78 14.95
N ALA A 217 -7.63 3.41 14.28
CA ALA A 217 -8.57 4.37 13.71
C ALA A 217 -9.29 5.21 14.80
N GLN A 218 -9.63 4.58 15.93
CA GLN A 218 -10.31 5.26 17.04
C GLN A 218 -9.35 6.17 17.83
N TYR A 219 -8.05 5.85 17.87
CA TYR A 219 -7.00 6.74 18.40
C TYR A 219 -6.84 8.00 17.54
N LEU A 220 -6.81 7.87 16.21
CA LEU A 220 -6.71 9.03 15.30
C LEU A 220 -7.95 9.94 15.37
N LEU A 221 -9.14 9.35 15.54
CA LEU A 221 -10.40 10.11 15.69
C LEU A 221 -10.55 10.76 17.07
N SER A 222 -10.12 10.10 18.16
CA SER A 222 -10.19 10.65 19.52
C SER A 222 -9.14 11.73 19.80
N SER A 223 -7.98 11.66 19.11
CA SER A 223 -6.93 12.69 19.18
C SER A 223 -7.35 14.05 18.61
N SER A 224 -8.41 14.07 17.78
CA SER A 224 -8.89 15.29 17.11
C SER A 224 -9.98 16.04 17.89
N HIS A 225 -10.50 15.47 19.00
CA HIS A 225 -11.67 16.02 19.71
C HIS A 225 -11.40 16.59 21.12
N LYS A 226 -10.16 16.52 21.63
CA LYS A 226 -9.81 17.14 22.92
C LYS A 226 -8.97 18.39 22.70
N GLU A 227 -9.65 19.53 22.64
CA GLU A 227 -9.28 20.82 23.27
C GLU A 227 -9.96 21.98 22.52
N LEU A 228 -11.23 22.22 22.84
CA LEU A 228 -11.87 23.54 22.71
C LEU A 228 -12.23 23.96 24.14
N VAL A 229 -11.26 24.58 24.81
CA VAL A 229 -11.51 25.35 26.04
C VAL A 229 -11.31 26.82 25.68
N THR A 230 -12.32 27.59 26.06
CA THR A 230 -12.56 29.02 25.87
C THR A 230 -11.48 29.90 26.50
N ASP A 231 -11.09 30.98 25.81
CA ASP A 231 -10.96 32.32 26.40
C ASP A 231 -10.65 33.43 25.36
N GLY A 232 -11.40 34.54 25.46
CA GLY A 232 -10.94 35.95 25.37
C GLY A 232 -10.48 36.56 24.03
N PRO A 233 -10.92 37.80 23.67
CA PRO A 233 -10.74 38.35 22.33
C PRO A 233 -9.39 39.06 22.16
N ILE A 234 -8.64 38.69 21.13
CA ILE A 234 -7.55 39.52 20.59
C ILE A 234 -7.93 39.89 19.15
N SER A 235 -8.32 41.15 19.00
CA SER A 235 -8.53 41.82 17.72
C SER A 235 -7.18 42.18 17.10
N ALA A 236 -6.80 41.52 16.01
CA ALA A 236 -6.04 42.11 14.90
C ALA A 236 -6.19 41.21 13.67
N GLY A 237 -6.59 41.80 12.54
CA GLY A 237 -7.13 41.12 11.37
C GLY A 237 -6.29 39.95 10.85
N CYS A 238 -6.94 38.79 10.74
CA CYS A 238 -6.51 37.73 9.85
C CYS A 238 -7.67 37.47 8.89
N ASP A 239 -7.45 37.84 7.64
CA ASP A 239 -8.36 37.67 6.52
C ASP A 239 -8.76 36.18 6.41
N PRO A 240 -10.05 35.80 6.29
CA PRO A 240 -10.46 34.40 6.12
C PRO A 240 -10.09 33.81 4.75
N SER A 241 -9.21 34.45 3.98
CA SER A 241 -8.86 34.06 2.62
C SER A 241 -7.65 33.11 2.57
N MET A 242 -7.79 31.88 3.07
CA MET A 242 -6.80 30.81 2.82
C MET A 242 -7.44 29.52 2.27
N VAL A 243 -8.40 29.68 1.36
CA VAL A 243 -8.62 28.71 0.27
C VAL A 243 -8.80 29.55 -1.00
N ARG A 244 -7.71 30.13 -1.49
CA ARG A 244 -7.68 30.72 -2.83
C ARG A 244 -7.07 29.68 -3.77
N ASP A 245 -7.84 29.38 -4.80
CA ASP A 245 -7.67 28.40 -5.88
C ASP A 245 -7.84 26.92 -5.52
N GLU A 246 -9.11 26.51 -5.41
CA GLU A 246 -9.52 25.13 -5.71
C GLU A 246 -9.17 24.81 -7.17
N GLN A 247 -8.11 24.03 -7.41
CA GLN A 247 -7.93 23.36 -8.69
C GLN A 247 -9.14 22.43 -8.93
N LYS A 248 -10.11 22.92 -9.70
CA LYS A 248 -11.33 22.19 -10.12
C LYS A 248 -11.06 21.20 -11.25
N ARG A 249 -9.82 20.78 -11.46
CA ARG A 249 -9.39 19.94 -12.59
C ARG A 249 -8.39 18.90 -12.11
N THR A 250 -8.64 17.66 -12.51
CA THR A 250 -7.77 16.50 -12.33
C THR A 250 -6.50 16.66 -13.17
N ASN A 251 -5.41 16.01 -12.76
CA ASN A 251 -4.14 16.04 -13.50
C ASN A 251 -4.22 15.39 -14.89
N HIS A 252 -5.24 14.54 -15.13
CA HIS A 252 -5.50 13.90 -16.42
C HIS A 252 -6.96 14.07 -16.87
N ALA A 253 -7.17 14.18 -18.18
CA ALA A 253 -8.50 14.21 -18.80
C ALA A 253 -9.16 12.82 -18.78
N PHE A 254 -8.37 11.75 -18.90
CA PHE A 254 -8.78 10.37 -18.66
C PHE A 254 -7.55 9.50 -18.29
N ALA A 255 -7.66 8.68 -17.24
CA ALA A 255 -6.61 7.73 -16.88
C ALA A 255 -7.26 6.40 -16.52
N LEU A 256 -6.96 5.35 -17.28
CA LEU A 256 -7.46 4.00 -17.03
C LEU A 256 -6.35 3.13 -16.47
N LYS A 257 -6.55 2.68 -15.22
CA LYS A 257 -5.72 1.66 -14.58
C LYS A 257 -6.53 0.40 -14.36
N THR A 258 -5.95 -0.74 -14.68
CA THR A 258 -6.58 -2.05 -14.45
C THR A 258 -5.61 -2.94 -13.68
N THR A 259 -6.09 -3.65 -12.67
CA THR A 259 -5.29 -4.61 -11.91
C THR A 259 -6.09 -5.87 -11.59
N ILE A 260 -5.55 -7.02 -11.99
CA ILE A 260 -6.09 -8.33 -11.63
C ILE A 260 -5.16 -8.95 -10.59
N PHE A 261 -5.67 -9.17 -9.39
CA PHE A 261 -4.92 -9.84 -8.33
C PHE A 261 -4.84 -11.35 -8.63
N PRO A 262 -3.64 -11.95 -8.57
CA PRO A 262 -3.48 -13.36 -8.89
C PRO A 262 -4.18 -14.27 -7.87
N ALA A 263 -4.43 -15.51 -8.26
CA ALA A 263 -4.96 -16.55 -7.38
C ALA A 263 -4.10 -16.65 -6.09
N PRO A 264 -4.72 -16.77 -4.90
CA PRO A 264 -6.12 -17.11 -4.65
C PRO A 264 -7.08 -15.92 -4.48
N ALA A 265 -6.71 -14.70 -4.90
CA ALA A 265 -7.56 -13.52 -4.72
C ALA A 265 -8.93 -13.68 -5.40
N ALA A 266 -10.00 -13.48 -4.64
CA ALA A 266 -11.39 -13.57 -5.11
C ALA A 266 -12.16 -12.27 -4.82
N HIS A 267 -13.50 -12.33 -4.75
CA HIS A 267 -14.37 -11.17 -4.53
C HIS A 267 -14.08 -10.44 -3.20
N GLY A 268 -13.64 -11.18 -2.18
CA GLY A 268 -13.28 -10.65 -0.86
C GLY A 268 -12.00 -9.82 -0.78
N LEU A 269 -11.41 -9.41 -1.90
CA LEU A 269 -10.10 -8.73 -1.95
C LEU A 269 -9.99 -7.45 -1.11
N MET A 270 -11.12 -6.81 -0.80
CA MET A 270 -11.18 -5.58 -0.02
C MET A 270 -10.93 -5.77 1.49
N TYR A 271 -11.04 -7.00 2.00
CA TYR A 271 -10.80 -7.31 3.41
C TYR A 271 -9.96 -8.57 3.62
N ALA A 272 -9.62 -9.30 2.55
CA ALA A 272 -8.74 -10.45 2.63
C ALA A 272 -7.33 -10.01 3.05
N THR A 273 -6.75 -10.68 4.05
CA THR A 273 -5.47 -10.25 4.65
C THR A 273 -4.31 -10.28 3.67
N SER A 274 -4.37 -11.16 2.67
CA SER A 274 -3.38 -11.29 1.60
C SER A 274 -3.40 -10.15 0.59
N THR A 275 -4.54 -9.47 0.41
CA THR A 275 -4.73 -8.47 -0.67
C THR A 275 -5.00 -7.06 -0.15
N VAL A 276 -5.58 -6.90 1.05
CA VAL A 276 -6.09 -5.60 1.54
C VAL A 276 -5.00 -4.52 1.63
N ARG A 277 -3.79 -4.88 2.07
CA ARG A 277 -2.65 -3.94 2.18
C ARG A 277 -2.14 -3.51 0.82
N ILE A 278 -2.01 -4.47 -0.09
CA ILE A 278 -1.57 -4.22 -1.47
C ILE A 278 -2.61 -3.36 -2.19
N LEU A 279 -3.90 -3.71 -2.07
CA LEU A 279 -5.00 -2.95 -2.65
C LEU A 279 -5.01 -1.51 -2.15
N SER A 280 -4.85 -1.31 -0.85
CA SER A 280 -4.82 0.02 -0.24
C SER A 280 -3.67 0.87 -0.81
N GLY A 281 -2.47 0.29 -0.92
CA GLY A 281 -1.32 0.98 -1.53
C GLY A 281 -1.55 1.32 -3.01
N LEU A 282 -2.15 0.41 -3.78
CA LEU A 282 -2.50 0.68 -5.19
C LEU A 282 -3.54 1.79 -5.34
N ILE A 283 -4.55 1.83 -4.46
CA ILE A 283 -5.57 2.87 -4.41
C ILE A 283 -4.94 4.23 -4.05
N GLU A 284 -4.13 4.28 -2.98
CA GLU A 284 -3.44 5.49 -2.56
C GLU A 284 -2.54 6.04 -3.67
N THR A 285 -1.76 5.16 -4.30
CA THR A 285 -0.91 5.51 -5.44
C THR A 285 -1.74 6.06 -6.60
N PHE A 286 -2.86 5.40 -6.94
CA PHE A 286 -3.73 5.85 -8.04
C PHE A 286 -4.33 7.24 -7.76
N LEU A 287 -4.84 7.46 -6.55
CA LEU A 287 -5.44 8.73 -6.14
C LEU A 287 -4.42 9.86 -6.17
N ALA A 288 -3.23 9.63 -5.61
CA ALA A 288 -2.15 10.61 -5.57
C ALA A 288 -1.66 11.02 -6.96
N HIS A 289 -1.48 10.06 -7.88
CA HIS A 289 -0.91 10.35 -9.19
C HIS A 289 -1.93 10.87 -10.19
N HIS A 290 -3.14 10.29 -10.19
CA HIS A 290 -4.09 10.52 -11.28
C HIS A 290 -5.30 11.39 -10.91
N VAL A 291 -5.60 11.54 -9.62
CA VAL A 291 -6.74 12.35 -9.17
C VAL A 291 -6.25 13.70 -8.63
N ASP A 292 -5.48 13.67 -7.53
CA ASP A 292 -5.00 14.89 -6.86
C ASP A 292 -3.76 14.56 -6.00
N GLU A 293 -2.66 15.28 -6.22
CA GLU A 293 -1.40 15.11 -5.47
C GLU A 293 -1.55 15.31 -3.96
N ARG A 294 -2.56 16.08 -3.53
CA ARG A 294 -2.86 16.33 -2.12
C ARG A 294 -3.43 15.10 -1.41
N LEU A 295 -3.88 14.11 -2.16
CA LEU A 295 -4.27 12.80 -1.63
C LEU A 295 -3.05 11.93 -1.32
N ALA A 296 -1.85 12.31 -1.79
CA ALA A 296 -0.62 11.66 -1.37
C ALA A 296 -0.36 11.95 0.10
N LEU A 297 -0.16 10.91 0.90
CA LEU A 297 0.14 11.06 2.31
C LEU A 297 1.42 11.88 2.56
N GLY A 298 2.42 11.76 1.68
CA GLY A 298 3.63 12.58 1.76
C GLY A 298 3.34 14.08 1.66
N TRP A 299 2.48 14.47 0.72
CA TRP A 299 2.06 15.86 0.55
C TRP A 299 1.34 16.37 1.80
N GLN A 300 0.37 15.59 2.33
CA GLN A 300 -0.40 15.95 3.53
C GLN A 300 0.51 16.13 4.75
N LEU A 301 1.45 15.20 4.94
CA LEU A 301 2.38 15.25 6.06
C LEU A 301 3.40 16.39 5.92
N GLN A 302 3.79 16.79 4.71
CA GLN A 302 4.65 17.96 4.50
C GLN A 302 3.89 19.26 4.75
N HIS A 303 2.68 19.37 4.21
CA HIS A 303 1.81 20.53 4.40
C HIS A 303 1.52 20.78 5.89
N MET A 304 1.14 19.74 6.65
CA MET A 304 0.84 19.88 8.08
C MET A 304 2.06 20.25 8.95
N THR A 305 3.29 20.01 8.49
CA THR A 305 4.51 20.30 9.29
C THR A 305 5.10 21.69 9.10
N THR A 306 4.52 22.55 8.26
CA THR A 306 5.02 23.92 8.04
C THR A 306 4.73 24.89 9.21
N SER A 307 4.17 24.40 10.32
CA SER A 307 3.92 25.21 11.53
C SER A 307 5.05 25.06 12.56
N GLY A 308 5.81 26.14 12.79
CA GLY A 308 6.99 26.21 13.68
C GLY A 308 6.77 25.92 15.18
N LYS A 309 5.59 25.42 15.59
CA LYS A 309 5.31 24.96 16.96
C LYS A 309 5.82 23.52 17.23
N TRP A 310 6.49 22.89 16.26
CA TRP A 310 6.79 21.46 16.24
C TRP A 310 8.05 21.07 17.05
N ASP A 311 9.04 21.95 17.19
CA ASP A 311 10.39 21.61 17.70
C ASP A 311 10.42 21.22 19.20
N VAL A 312 9.64 21.88 20.05
CA VAL A 312 9.57 21.58 21.49
C VAL A 312 8.84 20.25 21.78
N LYS A 313 7.78 19.93 21.02
CA LYS A 313 7.07 18.63 21.15
C LYS A 313 7.94 17.47 20.66
N ASN A 314 8.85 17.72 19.73
CA ASN A 314 9.78 16.71 19.24
C ASN A 314 10.85 16.34 20.25
N LEU A 315 11.35 17.30 21.04
CA LEU A 315 12.40 17.02 22.02
C LEU A 315 11.94 16.03 23.08
N LYS A 316 10.79 16.26 23.73
CA LYS A 316 10.26 15.34 24.75
C LYS A 316 9.96 13.96 24.18
N LYS A 317 9.43 13.89 22.96
CA LYS A 317 9.22 12.63 22.24
C LYS A 317 10.54 11.93 21.93
N TRP A 318 11.55 12.67 21.50
CA TRP A 318 12.89 12.15 21.19
C TRP A 318 13.61 11.64 22.44
N GLN A 319 13.46 12.31 23.59
CA GLN A 319 14.04 11.89 24.88
C GLN A 319 13.46 10.54 25.34
N ASN A 320 12.16 10.33 25.15
CA ASN A 320 11.47 9.07 25.51
C ASN A 320 11.74 7.90 24.56
N ILE A 321 12.55 8.08 23.52
CA ILE A 321 12.90 7.02 22.57
C ILE A 321 14.30 6.51 22.90
N ASP A 322 14.46 5.19 22.93
CA ASP A 322 15.78 4.56 23.14
C ASP A 322 16.80 5.05 22.11
N GLU A 323 18.03 5.25 22.56
CA GLU A 323 19.13 5.81 21.78
C GLU A 323 19.44 4.94 20.55
N CYS A 324 19.62 3.64 20.78
CA CYS A 324 20.10 2.66 19.80
C CYS A 324 19.43 1.29 20.04
N SER A 325 19.16 0.53 18.98
CA SER A 325 18.64 -0.84 19.07
C SER A 325 19.73 -1.85 19.44
N GLU A 326 19.33 -3.06 19.79
CA GLU A 326 20.18 -4.25 19.69
C GLU A 326 20.65 -4.49 18.25
N SER A 327 21.67 -5.35 18.07
CA SER A 327 22.15 -5.76 16.75
C SER A 327 21.05 -6.47 15.96
N ILE A 328 20.88 -6.05 14.71
CA ILE A 328 19.89 -6.53 13.74
C ILE A 328 20.65 -7.32 12.68
N ALA A 329 20.41 -8.62 12.64
CA ALA A 329 21.04 -9.57 11.72
C ALA A 329 22.59 -9.53 11.69
N GLY A 330 23.24 -9.02 12.73
CA GLY A 330 24.70 -8.88 12.78
C GLY A 330 25.28 -7.87 11.79
N VAL A 331 24.45 -6.98 11.23
CA VAL A 331 24.88 -5.96 10.25
C VAL A 331 24.57 -4.55 10.73
N PHE A 332 23.41 -4.35 11.38
CA PHE A 332 22.91 -3.03 11.69
C PHE A 332 22.59 -2.82 13.16
N ARG A 333 22.64 -1.56 13.59
CA ARG A 333 21.84 -1.04 14.72
C ARG A 333 21.02 0.16 14.25
N ALA A 334 19.75 0.20 14.62
CA ALA A 334 18.86 1.32 14.33
C ALA A 334 18.88 2.31 15.49
N MET A 335 19.14 3.59 15.21
CA MET A 335 19.28 4.61 16.26
C MET A 335 18.48 5.87 15.94
N LYS A 336 18.17 6.67 16.97
CA LYS A 336 17.65 8.04 16.81
C LYS A 336 18.81 8.99 16.51
N THR A 337 18.54 10.12 15.86
CA THR A 337 19.58 11.14 15.62
C THR A 337 20.17 11.61 16.95
N MET A 338 21.47 11.89 17.00
CA MET A 338 22.14 12.48 18.17
C MET A 338 21.86 13.99 18.25
N ARG A 339 22.21 14.62 19.37
CA ARG A 339 22.13 16.08 19.56
C ARG A 339 23.40 16.55 20.25
N GLU A 340 24.02 17.61 19.74
CA GLU A 340 25.29 18.13 20.29
C GLU A 340 25.19 18.50 21.78
N VAL A 341 24.09 19.15 22.15
CA VAL A 341 23.86 19.72 23.47
C VAL A 341 23.12 18.78 24.43
N ASP A 342 22.86 17.53 24.03
CA ASP A 342 22.18 16.55 24.89
C ASP A 342 23.18 15.81 25.77
N ASP A 343 22.90 15.70 27.06
CA ASP A 343 23.84 15.09 28.02
C ASP A 343 23.99 13.56 27.84
N VAL A 344 23.03 12.90 27.18
CA VAL A 344 22.95 11.42 27.11
C VAL A 344 23.28 10.89 25.72
N HIS A 345 22.71 11.49 24.66
CA HIS A 345 22.81 11.01 23.29
C HIS A 345 23.43 12.06 22.36
N ASN A 346 24.64 12.49 22.72
CA ASN A 346 25.58 13.24 21.89
C ASN A 346 26.64 12.31 21.27
N PRO A 347 27.43 12.76 20.27
CA PRO A 347 28.45 11.94 19.62
C PRO A 347 29.45 11.26 20.57
N HIS A 348 29.98 11.99 21.57
CA HIS A 348 30.99 11.46 22.47
C HIS A 348 30.45 10.38 23.41
N GLU A 349 29.30 10.62 24.03
CA GLU A 349 28.64 9.64 24.90
C GLU A 349 28.13 8.43 24.10
N PHE A 350 27.67 8.66 22.87
CA PHE A 350 27.30 7.58 21.96
C PHE A 350 28.47 6.64 21.68
N VAL A 351 29.66 7.15 21.32
CA VAL A 351 30.82 6.29 21.05
C VAL A 351 31.24 5.51 22.30
N LYS A 352 31.22 6.14 23.48
CA LYS A 352 31.55 5.48 24.75
C LYS A 352 30.61 4.32 25.07
N LYS A 353 29.31 4.46 24.75
CA LYS A 353 28.28 3.48 25.10
C LYS A 353 28.03 2.43 24.02
N PHE A 354 28.08 2.81 22.75
CA PHE A 354 27.64 1.98 21.62
C PHE A 354 28.71 1.76 20.54
N GLY A 355 29.88 2.39 20.65
CA GLY A 355 30.95 2.22 19.67
C GLY A 355 31.54 0.81 19.67
N TYR A 356 32.16 0.41 18.56
CA TYR A 356 32.81 -0.91 18.38
C TYR A 356 33.95 -1.20 19.38
N LYS A 357 34.47 -0.17 20.05
CA LYS A 357 35.43 -0.32 21.15
C LYS A 357 34.75 -0.75 22.45
N ALA A 358 33.51 -0.34 22.66
CA ALA A 358 32.74 -0.54 23.89
C ALA A 358 31.91 -1.84 23.88
N LEU A 359 31.38 -2.23 22.72
CA LEU A 359 30.56 -3.45 22.55
C LEU A 359 31.20 -4.39 21.51
N PRO A 360 31.11 -5.73 21.68
CA PRO A 360 31.58 -6.68 20.67
C PRO A 360 30.88 -6.48 19.32
N ASP A 361 29.58 -6.17 19.36
CA ASP A 361 28.73 -5.80 18.23
C ASP A 361 28.45 -4.29 18.21
N GLY A 362 29.49 -3.49 18.48
CA GLY A 362 29.37 -2.04 18.54
C GLY A 362 29.46 -1.37 17.17
N VAL A 363 29.03 -0.12 17.11
CA VAL A 363 28.97 0.68 15.89
C VAL A 363 30.37 1.17 15.51
N ALA A 364 30.82 0.84 14.30
CA ALA A 364 32.04 1.38 13.71
C ALA A 364 31.78 2.41 12.60
N ILE A 365 30.58 2.39 12.02
CA ILE A 365 30.16 3.31 10.96
C ILE A 365 28.74 3.77 11.24
N VAL A 366 28.47 5.07 11.10
CA VAL A 366 27.13 5.67 11.19
C VAL A 366 26.71 6.15 9.81
N VAL A 367 25.53 5.72 9.36
CA VAL A 367 24.85 6.18 8.15
C VAL A 367 23.65 7.03 8.53
N ASP A 368 23.76 8.34 8.29
CA ASP A 368 22.69 9.31 8.48
C ASP A 368 21.81 9.39 7.24
N ILE A 369 20.59 8.85 7.33
CA ILE A 369 19.61 8.88 6.25
C ILE A 369 18.66 10.09 6.30
N SER A 370 18.92 11.09 7.14
CA SER A 370 18.10 12.30 7.22
C SER A 370 18.40 13.27 6.06
N HIS A 371 17.42 14.11 5.70
CA HIS A 371 17.57 15.08 4.61
C HIS A 371 18.41 16.29 5.02
N GLU A 372 18.11 16.89 6.17
CA GLU A 372 18.79 18.08 6.69
C GLU A 372 20.14 17.73 7.29
N SER A 373 21.02 18.72 7.43
CA SER A 373 22.28 18.54 8.18
C SER A 373 21.99 18.05 9.61
N PRO A 374 22.85 17.16 10.16
CA PRO A 374 22.66 16.66 11.51
C PRO A 374 22.72 17.80 12.53
N VAL A 375 21.99 17.64 13.65
CA VAL A 375 21.97 18.59 14.78
C VAL A 375 23.12 18.33 15.78
N TYR A 376 24.19 17.72 15.29
CA TYR A 376 25.43 17.38 16.00
C TYR A 376 26.60 17.43 15.02
N ASP A 377 27.83 17.60 15.52
CA ASP A 377 29.04 17.57 14.70
C ASP A 377 29.51 16.12 14.49
N PRO A 378 29.54 15.61 13.24
CA PRO A 378 30.07 14.27 12.95
C PRO A 378 31.50 14.03 13.43
N LYS A 379 32.33 15.08 13.58
CA LYS A 379 33.71 14.94 14.08
C LYS A 379 33.77 14.27 15.45
N GLY A 380 32.78 14.50 16.32
CA GLY A 380 32.72 13.85 17.62
C GLY A 380 32.61 12.32 17.54
N LEU A 381 32.03 11.78 16.46
CA LEU A 381 32.05 10.34 16.16
C LEU A 381 33.41 9.89 15.63
N GLU A 382 33.98 10.66 14.71
CA GLU A 382 35.25 10.35 14.03
C GLU A 382 36.43 10.33 15.00
N ASP A 383 36.48 11.27 15.94
CA ASP A 383 37.46 11.32 17.04
C ASP A 383 37.38 10.07 17.94
N GLY A 384 36.17 9.52 18.09
CA GLY A 384 35.91 8.26 18.77
C GLY A 384 36.30 7.02 17.97
N GLY A 385 36.62 7.19 16.68
CA GLY A 385 36.94 6.14 15.72
C GLY A 385 35.73 5.57 14.99
N VAL A 386 34.56 6.23 15.05
CA VAL A 386 33.34 5.84 14.33
C VAL A 386 33.21 6.70 13.08
N GLU A 387 33.19 6.06 11.92
CA GLU A 387 33.11 6.74 10.62
C GLU A 387 31.69 7.24 10.33
N TYR A 388 31.54 8.40 9.69
CA TYR A 388 30.24 9.00 9.41
C TYR A 388 29.97 9.11 7.89
N HIS A 389 28.77 8.69 7.47
CA HIS A 389 28.30 8.74 6.08
C HIS A 389 26.92 9.39 6.01
N LYS A 390 26.75 10.37 5.12
CA LYS A 390 25.46 11.02 4.86
C LYS A 390 24.80 10.41 3.63
N PHE A 391 23.56 9.96 3.77
CA PHE A 391 22.71 9.45 2.70
C PHE A 391 21.38 10.21 2.68
N PRO A 392 21.34 11.43 2.10
CA PRO A 392 20.18 12.31 2.19
C PRO A 392 19.00 11.73 1.41
N THR A 393 17.80 11.90 1.95
CA THR A 393 16.67 11.07 1.51
C THR A 393 15.35 11.81 1.79
N VAL A 394 14.31 11.72 0.94
CA VAL A 394 13.10 12.60 1.02
C VAL A 394 12.17 12.30 2.20
N SER A 395 11.96 13.25 3.10
CA SER A 395 11.24 13.00 4.36
C SER A 395 9.80 12.51 4.20
N LYS A 396 9.37 11.63 5.13
CA LYS A 396 7.99 11.16 5.35
C LYS A 396 7.35 10.27 4.27
N LEU A 397 8.04 10.04 3.16
CA LEU A 397 7.63 9.06 2.14
C LEU A 397 8.45 7.77 2.30
N PRO A 398 7.88 6.60 1.94
CA PRO A 398 8.67 5.38 1.74
C PRO A 398 9.75 5.62 0.68
N PRO A 399 10.99 5.19 0.91
CA PRO A 399 12.05 5.27 -0.08
C PRO A 399 11.68 4.61 -1.40
N THR A 400 12.08 5.22 -2.52
CA THR A 400 11.86 4.66 -3.87
C THR A 400 12.66 3.38 -4.10
N ALA A 401 12.44 2.70 -5.23
CA ALA A 401 13.26 1.54 -5.61
C ALA A 401 14.73 1.97 -5.80
N ASP A 402 14.95 3.05 -6.53
CA ASP A 402 16.29 3.60 -6.79
C ASP A 402 16.97 4.02 -5.49
N GLU A 403 16.29 4.75 -4.59
CA GLU A 403 16.89 5.12 -3.29
C GLU A 403 17.31 3.88 -2.48
N VAL A 404 16.54 2.80 -2.54
CA VAL A 404 16.90 1.54 -1.87
C VAL A 404 18.09 0.86 -2.52
N GLU A 405 18.18 0.83 -3.85
CA GLU A 405 19.33 0.28 -4.56
C GLU A 405 20.63 1.03 -4.23
N HIS A 406 20.57 2.36 -4.19
CA HIS A 406 21.71 3.19 -3.80
C HIS A 406 22.10 2.97 -2.33
N PHE A 407 21.13 2.87 -1.43
CA PHE A 407 21.39 2.55 -0.03
C PHE A 407 22.06 1.17 0.11
N ILE A 408 21.53 0.15 -0.56
CA ILE A 408 22.09 -1.21 -0.54
C ILE A 408 23.53 -1.20 -1.04
N SER A 409 23.79 -0.51 -2.16
CA SER A 409 25.13 -0.40 -2.75
C SER A 409 26.11 0.29 -1.80
N LEU A 410 25.68 1.36 -1.12
CA LEU A 410 26.47 2.03 -0.09
C LEU A 410 26.80 1.06 1.06
N ILE A 411 25.81 0.35 1.60
CA ILE A 411 26.05 -0.60 2.69
C ILE A 411 27.02 -1.71 2.26
N ASP A 412 26.85 -2.27 1.06
CA ASP A 412 27.75 -3.31 0.55
C ASP A 412 29.19 -2.80 0.45
N GLN A 413 29.39 -1.57 -0.04
CA GLN A 413 30.70 -0.93 -0.06
C GLN A 413 31.27 -0.74 1.36
N LEU A 414 30.48 -0.24 2.30
CA LEU A 414 30.92 -0.01 3.68
C LEU A 414 31.30 -1.32 4.38
N ARG A 415 30.61 -2.43 4.10
CA ARG A 415 30.94 -3.76 4.61
C ARG A 415 32.27 -4.31 4.10
N LEU A 416 32.76 -3.80 2.97
CA LEU A 416 34.09 -4.11 2.46
C LEU A 416 35.21 -3.29 3.14
N SER A 417 34.86 -2.29 3.95
CA SER A 417 35.85 -1.45 4.61
C SER A 417 36.65 -2.25 5.66
N PRO A 418 37.94 -1.94 5.87
CA PRO A 418 38.76 -2.55 6.92
C PRO A 418 38.18 -2.36 8.33
N ARG A 419 37.33 -1.34 8.52
CA ARG A 419 36.66 -1.03 9.79
C ARG A 419 35.66 -2.10 10.22
N LEU A 420 35.06 -2.81 9.28
CA LEU A 420 34.08 -3.87 9.52
C LEU A 420 34.65 -5.28 9.32
N GLN A 421 35.82 -5.42 8.69
CA GLN A 421 36.48 -6.71 8.41
C GLN A 421 37.48 -7.17 9.48
N SER A 422 37.64 -6.44 10.58
CA SER A 422 38.67 -6.73 11.60
C SER A 422 38.33 -7.98 12.43
N SER A 423 38.65 -9.16 11.90
CA SER A 423 38.71 -10.43 12.64
C SER A 423 40.01 -11.22 12.37
N ASN A 424 41.04 -10.61 11.77
CA ASN A 424 42.29 -11.29 11.41
C ASN A 424 43.55 -10.57 11.92
N THR A 425 43.59 -10.17 13.19
CA THR A 425 44.86 -9.88 13.87
C THR A 425 45.35 -11.14 14.59
N PRO A 426 46.53 -11.71 14.25
CA PRO A 426 47.02 -12.97 14.82
C PRO A 426 47.41 -12.94 16.31
N ASP A 427 47.28 -11.80 16.99
CA ASP A 427 47.89 -11.54 18.31
C ASP A 427 46.89 -11.30 19.45
N ALA A 428 45.59 -11.57 19.26
CA ALA A 428 44.59 -11.35 20.30
C ALA A 428 44.36 -12.62 21.14
N SER A 429 45.04 -12.71 22.27
CA SER A 429 44.68 -13.56 23.40
C SER A 429 43.21 -13.34 23.81
N GLN A 430 42.38 -14.38 23.73
CA GLN A 430 41.09 -14.58 24.43
C GLN A 430 40.03 -13.44 24.45
N ASP A 431 40.17 -12.37 23.67
CA ASP A 431 39.13 -11.36 23.52
C ASP A 431 38.04 -11.87 22.57
N ALA A 432 36.79 -11.84 23.04
CA ALA A 432 35.61 -12.26 22.29
C ALA A 432 35.62 -11.69 20.86
N GLU A 433 35.35 -12.54 19.87
CA GLU A 433 35.28 -12.19 18.46
C GLU A 433 34.40 -10.93 18.28
N ARG A 434 35.02 -9.80 17.93
CA ARG A 434 34.31 -8.54 17.72
C ARG A 434 33.74 -8.52 16.31
N HIS A 435 32.48 -8.13 16.19
CA HIS A 435 31.78 -7.97 14.93
C HIS A 435 31.26 -6.53 14.83
N PRO A 436 32.14 -5.57 14.47
CA PRO A 436 31.72 -4.18 14.29
C PRO A 436 30.58 -4.07 13.27
N ILE A 437 29.65 -3.15 13.51
CA ILE A 437 28.43 -2.99 12.70
C ILE A 437 28.11 -1.55 12.34
N ILE A 438 27.08 -1.39 11.49
CA ILE A 438 26.65 -0.10 10.95
C ILE A 438 25.45 0.43 11.74
N GLY A 439 25.60 1.62 12.33
CA GLY A 439 24.49 2.39 12.90
C GLY A 439 23.74 3.12 11.79
N VAL A 440 22.42 3.00 11.72
CA VAL A 440 21.60 3.73 10.74
C VAL A 440 20.57 4.58 11.47
N HIS A 441 20.48 5.87 11.13
CA HIS A 441 19.50 6.75 11.74
C HIS A 441 18.81 7.69 10.78
N CYS A 442 17.54 7.94 11.06
CA CYS A 442 16.84 9.13 10.61
C CYS A 442 16.69 10.06 11.83
N HIS A 443 15.54 10.71 12.01
CA HIS A 443 15.30 11.50 13.21
C HIS A 443 15.02 10.61 14.44
N TYR A 444 14.09 9.65 14.34
CA TYR A 444 13.71 8.77 15.47
C TYR A 444 14.19 7.32 15.35
N GLY A 445 14.66 6.90 14.17
CA GLY A 445 15.15 5.52 13.96
C GLY A 445 14.06 4.45 13.87
N PHE A 446 12.89 4.75 13.26
CA PHE A 446 11.79 3.78 13.13
C PHE A 446 11.39 3.54 11.67
N ASN A 447 10.62 4.46 11.04
CA ASN A 447 9.97 4.18 9.76
C ASN A 447 10.98 4.03 8.60
N ARG A 448 11.73 5.08 8.28
CA ARG A 448 12.68 5.05 7.16
C ARG A 448 13.87 4.14 7.44
N THR A 449 14.40 4.22 8.65
CA THR A 449 15.47 3.34 9.12
C THR A 449 15.06 1.88 8.99
N GLY A 450 13.86 1.53 9.48
CA GLY A 450 13.32 0.18 9.36
C GLY A 450 13.06 -0.22 7.91
N PHE A 451 12.53 0.68 7.09
CA PHE A 451 12.28 0.39 5.67
C PHE A 451 13.58 0.01 4.93
N PHE A 452 14.63 0.84 5.03
CA PHE A 452 15.92 0.56 4.40
C PHE A 452 16.57 -0.72 4.94
N ILE A 453 16.56 -0.91 6.26
CA ILE A 453 17.11 -2.12 6.88
C ILE A 453 16.34 -3.35 6.39
N VAL A 454 15.01 -3.35 6.43
CA VAL A 454 14.18 -4.47 5.97
C VAL A 454 14.44 -4.77 4.48
N CYS A 455 14.52 -3.76 3.62
CA CYS A 455 14.88 -3.95 2.22
C CYS A 455 16.24 -4.66 2.07
N TYR A 456 17.26 -4.23 2.82
CA TYR A 456 18.58 -4.87 2.80
C TYR A 456 18.52 -6.32 3.30
N LEU A 457 17.80 -6.61 4.39
CA LEU A 457 17.64 -7.97 4.93
C LEU A 457 17.00 -8.91 3.89
N VAL A 458 16.00 -8.43 3.15
CA VAL A 458 15.32 -9.22 2.11
C VAL A 458 16.22 -9.42 0.89
N GLU A 459 16.80 -8.35 0.36
CA GLU A 459 17.50 -8.39 -0.93
C GLU A 459 18.90 -9.02 -0.82
N ARG A 460 19.66 -8.71 0.24
CA ARG A 460 21.03 -9.18 0.44
C ARG A 460 21.13 -10.39 1.36
N LEU A 461 20.41 -10.38 2.50
CA LEU A 461 20.49 -11.48 3.49
C LEU A 461 19.44 -12.57 3.30
N LYS A 462 18.59 -12.46 2.27
CA LYS A 462 17.58 -13.47 1.88
C LYS A 462 16.56 -13.79 2.97
N TYR A 463 16.29 -12.84 3.86
CA TYR A 463 15.18 -12.95 4.79
C TYR A 463 13.87 -12.98 4.01
N ARG A 464 12.89 -13.77 4.50
CA ARG A 464 11.51 -13.58 4.07
C ARG A 464 11.05 -12.21 4.58
N LEU A 465 10.23 -11.50 3.80
CA LEU A 465 9.77 -10.16 4.16
C LEU A 465 9.17 -10.10 5.58
N GLN A 466 8.33 -11.08 5.91
CA GLN A 466 7.70 -11.16 7.23
C GLN A 466 8.74 -11.26 8.36
N ASP A 467 9.73 -12.14 8.20
CA ASP A 467 10.78 -12.37 9.19
C ASP A 467 11.66 -11.12 9.35
N ALA A 468 11.93 -10.38 8.26
CA ALA A 468 12.69 -9.13 8.31
C ALA A 468 11.94 -8.02 9.06
N ILE A 469 10.63 -7.88 8.83
CA ILE A 469 9.78 -6.91 9.54
C ILE A 469 9.74 -7.24 11.04
N GLU A 470 9.58 -8.53 11.39
CA GLU A 470 9.53 -8.99 12.77
C GLU A 470 10.87 -8.82 13.48
N GLU A 471 11.99 -9.17 12.83
CA GLU A 471 13.34 -8.95 13.36
C GLU A 471 13.56 -7.47 13.71
N PHE A 472 13.21 -6.56 12.81
CA PHE A 472 13.31 -5.12 13.07
C PHE A 472 12.40 -4.68 14.23
N ALA A 473 11.17 -5.16 14.28
CA ALA A 473 10.22 -4.82 15.33
C ALA A 473 10.63 -5.33 16.72
N MET A 474 11.24 -6.53 16.79
CA MET A 474 11.76 -7.09 18.03
C MET A 474 12.92 -6.28 18.58
N LYS A 475 13.87 -5.91 17.71
CA LYS A 475 15.11 -5.21 18.08
C LYS A 475 14.91 -3.70 18.30
N ARG A 476 13.93 -3.10 17.61
CA ARG A 476 13.60 -1.68 17.69
C ARG A 476 12.09 -1.47 17.89
N LYS A 477 11.59 -1.82 19.08
CA LYS A 477 10.15 -1.77 19.41
C LYS A 477 9.53 -0.37 19.17
N PRO A 478 8.34 -0.27 18.54
CA PRO A 478 7.47 -1.33 18.05
C PRO A 478 7.75 -1.75 16.59
N GLY A 479 8.85 -1.32 15.99
CA GLY A 479 9.16 -1.49 14.58
C GLY A 479 8.79 -0.28 13.73
N ILE A 480 8.50 -0.52 12.45
CA ILE A 480 7.98 0.50 11.52
C ILE A 480 6.59 0.92 12.01
N LYS A 481 6.44 2.18 12.44
CA LYS A 481 5.23 2.72 13.09
C LYS A 481 4.14 3.09 12.09
N HIS A 482 4.54 3.47 10.88
CA HIS A 482 3.62 4.01 9.87
C HIS A 482 3.24 2.93 8.87
N GLU A 483 1.94 2.66 8.73
CA GLU A 483 1.44 1.55 7.90
C GLU A 483 1.79 1.68 6.42
N HIS A 484 1.82 2.89 5.87
CA HIS A 484 2.17 3.09 4.45
C HIS A 484 3.59 2.61 4.13
N PHE A 485 4.54 2.68 5.06
CA PHE A 485 5.87 2.09 4.88
C PHE A 485 5.81 0.56 4.83
N VAL A 486 5.03 -0.05 5.71
CA VAL A 486 4.85 -1.51 5.75
C VAL A 486 4.13 -1.99 4.48
N ASN A 487 3.07 -1.28 4.06
CA ASN A 487 2.30 -1.60 2.87
C ASN A 487 3.18 -1.51 1.61
N GLU A 488 4.02 -0.49 1.49
CA GLU A 488 4.97 -0.37 0.36
C GLU A 488 5.99 -1.52 0.34
N LEU A 489 6.49 -1.98 1.49
CA LEU A 489 7.36 -3.17 1.54
C LEU A 489 6.65 -4.41 0.99
N TYR A 490 5.38 -4.62 1.35
CA TYR A 490 4.59 -5.71 0.76
C TYR A 490 4.37 -5.48 -0.74
N VAL A 491 4.01 -4.28 -1.19
CA VAL A 491 3.85 -4.00 -2.64
C VAL A 491 5.14 -4.31 -3.41
N ARG A 492 6.29 -3.99 -2.83
CA ARG A 492 7.62 -4.22 -3.44
C ARG A 492 7.97 -5.69 -3.56
N TYR A 493 7.79 -6.47 -2.50
CA TYR A 493 8.28 -7.86 -2.46
C TYR A 493 7.18 -8.92 -2.61
N ALA A 494 5.90 -8.54 -2.64
CA ALA A 494 4.81 -9.51 -2.71
C ALA A 494 4.64 -10.12 -4.10
N VAL A 495 5.06 -9.51 -5.22
CA VAL A 495 4.63 -10.10 -6.50
C VAL A 495 5.49 -9.92 -7.75
N LYS A 496 5.69 -11.07 -8.41
CA LYS A 496 5.50 -11.30 -9.86
C LYS A 496 4.07 -10.91 -10.31
N MET A 497 3.67 -9.64 -10.16
CA MET A 497 2.38 -9.15 -10.66
C MET A 497 2.56 -8.78 -12.13
N GLU A 498 1.76 -9.34 -13.04
CA GLU A 498 1.62 -8.78 -14.39
C GLU A 498 0.92 -7.43 -14.29
N ARG A 499 1.71 -6.35 -14.19
CA ARG A 499 1.21 -4.99 -14.28
C ARG A 499 0.96 -4.68 -15.75
N ARG A 500 -0.31 -4.67 -16.18
CA ARG A 500 -0.67 -4.07 -17.48
C ARG A 500 -0.44 -2.55 -17.38
N GLY A 501 0.15 -1.96 -18.42
CA GLY A 501 0.47 -0.53 -18.46
C GLY A 501 -0.74 0.36 -18.23
N THR A 502 -0.52 1.55 -17.65
CA THR A 502 -1.58 2.56 -17.47
C THR A 502 -1.84 3.25 -18.80
N ILE A 503 -3.10 3.33 -19.23
CA ILE A 503 -3.49 4.05 -20.43
C ILE A 503 -3.88 5.46 -19.99
N VAL A 504 -3.14 6.46 -20.47
CA VAL A 504 -3.40 7.89 -20.21
C VAL A 504 -3.88 8.52 -21.52
N GLY A 505 -4.99 9.26 -21.47
CA GLY A 505 -5.64 9.90 -22.62
C GLY A 505 -6.14 11.31 -22.33
#